data_AF-A0A9D4PZK4-F1
#
_entry.id   AF-A0A9D4PZK4-F1
#
_cell.length_a   1.000
_cell.length_b   1.000
_cell.length_c   1.000
_cell.angle_alpha   90.00
_cell.angle_beta   90.00
_cell.angle_gamma   90.00
#
_symmetry.space_group_name_H-M   'P 1'
#
loop_
_entity.id
_entity.type
_entity.pdbx_description
1 polymer ?
#
loop_
_entity_poly.entity_id
_entity_poly.type
_entity_poly.pdbx_seq_one_letter_code
_entity_poly.pdbx_strand_id
1 'polypeptide(L)'
;MDILKVQQHMRLLSEAIGEHRAKAEEVFRDLYSATEETAEQLGAEVSVPRMVARQMHRSNALGTPEEYYRRNIFIPYLDSLLSALDEKFGERNTPAFALLLLHPNALRKLSNKGFKKQLCEPANKYFDFDNFDSEVELWRRSWMNTDFNGDLIDLLAFAEGIYPAISRALQTAITFPSTTCCPERSFSTMRCVKTWLRSTMSDDRLSGPCMLSLHREKIEKEGQRAFAEKVVDHFDMRAPRRMPLAFTDTE
;
A
#
# COMPACT_ATOMS: atom_id res chain seq x y z
N MET A 1 -10.75 11.97 0.76
CA MET A 1 -11.44 10.73 1.19
C MET A 1 -11.60 10.78 2.71
N ASP A 2 -12.77 10.51 3.28
CA ASP A 2 -12.99 10.59 4.74
C ASP A 2 -12.44 9.33 5.43
N ILE A 3 -11.17 9.36 5.81
CA ILE A 3 -10.41 8.20 6.29
C ILE A 3 -10.96 7.62 7.60
N LEU A 4 -11.65 8.42 8.41
CA LEU A 4 -12.36 7.94 9.60
C LEU A 4 -13.51 7.00 9.23
N LYS A 5 -14.26 7.32 8.17
CA LYS A 5 -15.29 6.42 7.65
C LYS A 5 -14.66 5.14 7.10
N VAL A 6 -13.51 5.25 6.44
CA VAL A 6 -12.77 4.08 5.94
C VAL A 6 -12.39 3.16 7.11
N GLN A 7 -11.88 3.70 8.22
CA GLN A 7 -11.55 2.89 9.39
C GLN A 7 -12.79 2.17 9.97
N GLN A 8 -13.94 2.85 10.03
CA GLN A 8 -15.20 2.24 10.47
C GLN A 8 -15.67 1.13 9.53
N HIS A 9 -15.63 1.36 8.21
CA HIS A 9 -15.97 0.35 7.21
C HIS A 9 -15.02 -0.84 7.24
N MET A 10 -13.73 -0.63 7.46
CA MET A 10 -12.74 -1.72 7.56
C MET A 10 -12.96 -2.59 8.79
N ARG A 11 -13.45 -2.02 9.91
CA ARG A 11 -13.85 -2.80 11.09
C ARG A 11 -15.06 -3.68 10.78
N LEU A 12 -16.11 -3.10 10.19
CA LEU A 12 -17.30 -3.86 9.77
C LEU A 12 -16.94 -4.97 8.78
N LEU A 13 -16.01 -4.71 7.86
CA LEU A 13 -15.56 -5.70 6.88
C LEU A 13 -14.76 -6.83 7.55
N SER A 14 -13.93 -6.51 8.54
CA SER A 14 -13.19 -7.50 9.32
C SER A 14 -14.13 -8.37 10.16
N GLU A 15 -15.17 -7.77 10.75
CA GLU A 15 -16.23 -8.48 11.47
C GLU A 15 -17.00 -9.41 10.54
N ALA A 16 -17.46 -8.92 9.37
CA ALA A 16 -18.18 -9.72 8.39
C ALA A 16 -17.34 -10.91 7.87
N ILE A 17 -16.07 -10.70 7.55
CA ILE A 17 -15.16 -11.78 7.14
C ILE A 17 -14.94 -12.77 8.29
N GLY A 18 -14.83 -12.28 9.53
CA GLY A 18 -14.78 -13.12 10.73
C GLY A 18 -16.02 -13.99 10.90
N GLU A 19 -17.21 -13.44 10.64
CA GLU A 19 -18.46 -14.20 10.65
C GLU A 19 -18.50 -15.26 9.55
N HIS A 20 -18.06 -14.93 8.33
CA HIS A 20 -17.92 -15.90 7.25
C HIS A 20 -16.92 -17.01 7.59
N ARG A 21 -15.87 -16.69 8.34
CA ARG A 21 -14.91 -17.68 8.84
C ARG A 21 -15.51 -18.59 9.91
N ALA A 22 -16.37 -18.06 10.78
CA ALA A 22 -17.08 -18.81 11.82
C ALA A 22 -18.15 -19.73 11.24
N LYS A 23 -18.88 -19.26 10.21
CA LYS A 23 -19.89 -20.02 9.46
C LYS A 23 -19.35 -20.61 8.15
N ALA A 24 -18.06 -20.94 8.14
CA ALA A 24 -17.39 -21.36 6.91
C ALA A 24 -18.01 -22.60 6.26
N GLU A 25 -18.70 -23.46 7.01
CA GLU A 25 -19.36 -24.65 6.47
C GLU A 25 -20.66 -24.35 5.73
N GLU A 26 -21.39 -23.30 6.13
CA GLU A 26 -22.64 -22.91 5.49
C GLU A 26 -22.35 -22.02 4.28
N VAL A 27 -21.51 -21.01 4.47
CA VAL A 27 -21.14 -20.05 3.42
C VAL A 27 -20.41 -20.74 2.28
N PHE A 28 -19.52 -21.69 2.58
CA PHE A 28 -18.80 -22.40 1.52
C PHE A 28 -19.72 -23.34 0.73
N ARG A 29 -20.78 -23.87 1.35
CA ARG A 29 -21.73 -24.76 0.67
C ARG A 29 -22.50 -24.02 -0.43
N ASP A 30 -22.97 -22.82 -0.13
CA ASP A 30 -23.67 -21.96 -1.10
C ASP A 30 -22.73 -21.51 -2.23
N LEU A 31 -21.46 -21.23 -1.91
CA LEU A 31 -20.42 -20.97 -2.92
C LEU A 31 -20.14 -22.21 -3.77
N TYR A 32 -20.08 -23.38 -3.14
CA TYR A 32 -19.76 -24.64 -3.80
C TYR A 32 -20.88 -25.07 -4.76
N SER A 33 -22.15 -24.93 -4.38
CA SER A 33 -23.28 -25.20 -5.28
C SER A 33 -23.28 -24.29 -6.51
N ALA A 34 -23.02 -22.99 -6.34
CA ALA A 34 -22.87 -22.07 -7.46
C ALA A 34 -21.68 -22.43 -8.37
N THR A 35 -20.59 -22.94 -7.80
CA THR A 35 -19.46 -23.45 -8.60
C THR A 35 -19.78 -24.74 -9.33
N GLU A 36 -20.60 -25.64 -8.77
CA GLU A 36 -21.06 -26.84 -9.47
C GLU A 36 -21.98 -26.50 -10.64
N GLU A 37 -22.94 -25.59 -10.47
CA GLU A 37 -23.82 -25.12 -11.55
C GLU A 37 -23.02 -24.51 -12.72
N THR A 38 -21.99 -23.72 -12.41
CA THR A 38 -21.13 -23.11 -13.45
C THR A 38 -20.18 -24.12 -14.08
N ALA A 39 -19.70 -25.11 -13.34
CA ALA A 39 -18.89 -26.19 -13.87
C ALA A 39 -19.68 -27.10 -14.82
N GLU A 40 -20.94 -27.40 -14.50
CA GLU A 40 -21.86 -28.14 -15.37
C GLU A 40 -22.11 -27.41 -16.69
N GLN A 41 -22.34 -26.09 -16.66
CA GLN A 41 -22.49 -25.27 -17.87
C GLN A 41 -21.26 -25.31 -18.79
N LEU A 42 -20.08 -25.49 -18.20
CA LEU A 42 -18.79 -25.55 -18.91
C LEU A 42 -18.38 -26.98 -19.28
N GLY A 43 -19.13 -28.00 -18.85
CA GLY A 43 -18.80 -29.41 -19.04
C GLY A 43 -17.54 -29.85 -18.28
N ALA A 44 -17.22 -29.20 -17.17
CA ALA A 44 -16.04 -29.50 -16.34
C ALA A 44 -16.43 -30.26 -15.07
N GLU A 45 -15.70 -31.32 -14.73
CA GLU A 45 -15.90 -32.04 -13.46
C GLU A 45 -15.07 -31.43 -12.33
N VAL A 46 -15.73 -31.11 -11.21
CA VAL A 46 -15.08 -30.65 -9.98
C VAL A 46 -14.46 -31.85 -9.26
N SER A 47 -13.18 -32.09 -9.51
CA SER A 47 -12.42 -33.17 -8.86
C SER A 47 -11.34 -32.64 -7.92
N VAL A 48 -10.94 -33.47 -6.96
CA VAL A 48 -9.80 -33.17 -6.08
C VAL A 48 -8.51 -33.33 -6.88
N PRO A 49 -7.55 -32.38 -6.80
CA PRO A 49 -6.24 -32.53 -7.40
C PRO A 49 -5.52 -33.79 -6.89
N ARG A 50 -4.60 -34.36 -7.69
CA ARG A 50 -3.85 -35.56 -7.28
C ARG A 50 -3.23 -35.39 -5.88
N MET A 51 -3.66 -36.22 -4.94
CA MET A 51 -3.08 -36.33 -3.61
C MET A 51 -2.01 -37.41 -3.57
N VAL A 52 -0.95 -37.17 -2.78
CA VAL A 52 0.10 -38.16 -2.48
C VAL A 52 0.22 -38.32 -0.97
N ALA A 53 0.69 -39.46 -0.49
CA ALA A 53 0.74 -39.79 0.94
C ALA A 53 1.49 -38.75 1.80
N ARG A 54 2.48 -38.05 1.22
CA ARG A 54 3.21 -36.97 1.87
C ARG A 54 3.46 -35.84 0.88
N GLN A 55 2.94 -34.65 1.16
CA GLN A 55 3.29 -33.40 0.48
C GLN A 55 4.02 -32.50 1.47
N MET A 56 5.15 -31.92 1.03
CA MET A 56 5.94 -30.98 1.86
C MET A 56 5.54 -29.52 1.64
N HIS A 57 5.04 -29.17 0.45
CA HIS A 57 4.80 -27.78 0.04
C HIS A 57 3.31 -27.45 -0.18
N ARG A 58 2.40 -28.39 0.07
CA ARG A 58 0.95 -28.21 -0.13
C ARG A 58 0.17 -28.89 1.00
N SER A 59 -0.95 -28.28 1.35
CA SER A 59 -1.89 -28.82 2.33
C SER A 59 -2.58 -30.06 1.78
N ASN A 60 -2.50 -31.17 2.52
CA ASN A 60 -3.02 -32.48 2.13
C ASN A 60 -4.23 -32.85 2.99
N ALA A 61 -5.32 -32.10 2.85
CA ALA A 61 -6.56 -32.40 3.54
C ALA A 61 -7.27 -33.57 2.85
N LEU A 62 -7.58 -34.63 3.62
CA LEU A 62 -8.42 -35.72 3.15
C LEU A 62 -9.90 -35.34 3.31
N GLY A 63 -10.76 -35.70 2.35
CA GLY A 63 -12.20 -35.42 2.41
C GLY A 63 -12.88 -35.48 1.04
N THR A 64 -14.16 -35.08 1.01
CA THR A 64 -14.90 -34.81 -0.23
C THR A 64 -14.28 -33.63 -1.01
N PRO A 65 -14.58 -33.45 -2.31
CA PRO A 65 -14.11 -32.29 -3.06
C PRO A 65 -14.44 -30.96 -2.36
N GLU A 66 -15.65 -30.85 -1.83
CA GLU A 66 -16.11 -29.72 -1.02
C GLU A 66 -15.22 -29.49 0.23
N GLU A 67 -15.01 -30.53 1.04
CA GLU A 67 -14.19 -30.42 2.25
C GLU A 67 -12.72 -30.08 1.95
N TYR A 68 -12.19 -30.61 0.85
CA TYR A 68 -10.83 -30.34 0.39
C TYR A 68 -10.65 -28.85 0.08
N TYR A 69 -11.51 -28.29 -0.78
CA TYR A 69 -11.41 -26.90 -1.20
C TYR A 69 -11.69 -25.92 -0.06
N ARG A 70 -12.62 -26.25 0.82
CA ARG A 70 -12.90 -25.47 2.03
C ARG A 70 -11.67 -25.35 2.94
N ARG A 71 -11.01 -26.47 3.25
CA ARG A 71 -9.86 -26.52 4.17
C ARG A 71 -8.58 -25.95 3.58
N ASN A 72 -8.34 -26.17 2.28
CA ASN A 72 -7.07 -25.81 1.65
C ASN A 72 -7.08 -24.44 0.97
N ILE A 73 -8.23 -23.93 0.55
CA ILE A 73 -8.34 -22.67 -0.18
C ILE A 73 -9.13 -21.65 0.64
N PHE A 74 -10.40 -21.95 0.93
CA PHE A 74 -11.32 -20.96 1.49
C PHE A 74 -10.86 -20.46 2.86
N ILE A 75 -10.58 -21.37 3.79
CA ILE A 75 -10.13 -21.03 5.14
C ILE A 75 -8.80 -20.27 5.13
N PRO A 76 -7.71 -20.78 4.50
CA PRO A 76 -6.45 -20.06 4.47
C PRO A 76 -6.54 -18.70 3.78
N TYR A 77 -7.41 -18.56 2.77
CA TYR A 77 -7.65 -17.29 2.11
C TYR A 77 -8.31 -16.28 3.04
N LEU A 78 -9.38 -16.66 3.76
CA LEU A 78 -10.02 -15.79 4.73
C LEU A 78 -9.07 -15.42 5.87
N ASP A 79 -8.31 -16.39 6.39
CA ASP A 79 -7.32 -16.15 7.45
C ASP A 79 -6.22 -15.19 6.96
N SER A 80 -5.74 -15.34 5.71
CA SER A 80 -4.79 -14.42 5.10
C SER A 80 -5.37 -13.01 4.91
N LEU A 81 -6.64 -12.90 4.52
CA LEU A 81 -7.32 -11.61 4.38
C LEU A 81 -7.47 -10.92 5.74
N LEU A 82 -7.93 -11.65 6.76
CA LEU A 82 -8.07 -11.13 8.12
C LEU A 82 -6.71 -10.67 8.67
N SER A 83 -5.68 -11.49 8.50
CA SER A 83 -4.32 -11.12 8.92
C SER A 83 -3.81 -9.87 8.19
N ALA A 84 -4.06 -9.75 6.88
CA ALA A 84 -3.66 -8.57 6.11
C ALA A 84 -4.44 -7.31 6.52
N LEU A 85 -5.73 -7.45 6.85
CA LEU A 85 -6.55 -6.36 7.36
C LEU A 85 -6.10 -5.92 8.75
N ASP A 86 -5.78 -6.84 9.65
CA ASP A 86 -5.28 -6.51 10.98
C ASP A 86 -3.88 -5.88 10.92
N GLU A 87 -2.99 -6.38 10.07
CA GLU A 87 -1.66 -5.78 9.88
C GLU A 87 -1.74 -4.33 9.39
N LYS A 88 -2.71 -4.01 8.53
CA LYS A 88 -2.88 -2.66 7.95
C LYS A 88 -3.75 -1.72 8.78
N PHE A 89 -4.83 -2.20 9.38
CA PHE A 89 -5.85 -1.39 10.05
C PHE A 89 -5.99 -1.68 11.55
N GLY A 90 -5.15 -2.55 12.09
CA GLY A 90 -5.10 -2.85 13.52
C GLY A 90 -4.80 -1.63 14.37
N GLU A 91 -5.04 -1.75 15.67
CA GLU A 91 -4.91 -0.63 16.61
C GLU A 91 -3.51 -0.02 16.66
N ARG A 92 -2.49 -0.80 16.29
CA ARG A 92 -1.09 -0.36 16.18
C ARG A 92 -0.91 0.78 15.19
N ASN A 93 -1.71 0.82 14.12
CA ASN A 93 -1.60 1.83 13.06
C ASN A 93 -2.53 3.03 13.30
N THR A 94 -3.34 3.02 14.37
CA THR A 94 -4.18 4.16 14.78
C THR A 94 -3.44 5.50 14.82
N PRO A 95 -2.18 5.59 15.31
CA PRO A 95 -1.42 6.84 15.31
C PRO A 95 -1.16 7.40 13.93
N ALA A 96 -0.85 6.55 12.95
CA ALA A 96 -0.66 6.96 11.56
C ALA A 96 -1.95 7.55 10.98
N PHE A 97 -3.09 6.90 11.23
CA PHE A 97 -4.40 7.39 10.79
C PHE A 97 -4.82 8.67 11.52
N ALA A 98 -4.40 8.83 12.78
CA ALA A 98 -4.66 10.04 13.55
C ALA A 98 -4.01 11.27 12.88
N LEU A 99 -2.79 11.17 12.35
CA LEU A 99 -2.12 12.29 11.67
C LEU A 99 -2.89 12.79 10.44
N LEU A 100 -3.69 11.94 9.79
CA LEU A 100 -4.55 12.36 8.66
C LEU A 100 -5.67 13.31 9.11
N LEU A 101 -5.99 13.34 10.41
CA LEU A 101 -6.93 14.30 10.99
C LEU A 101 -6.39 15.73 11.01
N LEU A 102 -5.10 15.97 10.71
CA LEU A 102 -4.52 17.32 10.56
C LEU A 102 -5.13 18.10 9.39
N HIS A 103 -5.85 17.42 8.49
CA HIS A 103 -6.58 18.08 7.42
C HIS A 103 -7.64 19.06 7.98
N PRO A 104 -7.71 20.32 7.51
CA PRO A 104 -8.65 21.34 8.00
C PRO A 104 -10.10 20.87 8.11
N ASN A 105 -10.61 20.22 7.06
CA ASN A 105 -11.99 19.67 7.04
C ASN A 105 -12.26 18.60 8.11
N ALA A 106 -11.24 17.85 8.55
CA ALA A 106 -11.35 16.90 9.64
C ALA A 106 -11.29 17.62 11.00
N LEU A 107 -10.32 18.53 11.19
CA LEU A 107 -10.18 19.34 12.42
C LEU A 107 -11.42 20.18 12.74
N ARG A 108 -12.15 20.65 11.73
CA ARG A 108 -13.40 21.41 11.91
C ARG A 108 -14.52 20.58 12.52
N LYS A 109 -14.58 19.28 12.20
CA LYS A 109 -15.61 18.36 12.71
C LYS A 109 -15.33 17.87 14.14
N LEU A 110 -14.10 18.01 14.61
CA LEU A 110 -13.65 17.50 15.91
C LEU A 110 -14.00 18.47 17.06
N SER A 111 -14.44 17.93 18.19
CA SER A 111 -14.61 18.70 19.43
C SER A 111 -13.25 19.07 20.05
N ASN A 112 -13.19 20.14 20.86
CA ASN A 112 -11.97 20.57 21.56
C ASN A 112 -11.36 19.49 22.47
N LYS A 113 -12.18 18.65 23.09
CA LYS A 113 -11.70 17.49 23.86
C LYS A 113 -11.37 16.29 22.96
N GLY A 114 -11.96 16.25 21.76
CA GLY A 114 -11.81 15.15 20.81
C GLY A 114 -10.45 15.12 20.14
N PHE A 115 -9.91 16.27 19.71
CA PHE A 115 -8.62 16.28 19.01
C PHE A 115 -7.44 15.93 19.92
N LYS A 116 -7.44 16.34 21.20
CA LYS A 116 -6.36 15.94 22.13
C LYS A 116 -6.29 14.42 22.30
N LYS A 117 -7.44 13.77 22.47
CA LYS A 117 -7.51 12.31 22.64
C LYS A 117 -7.25 11.54 21.35
N GLN A 118 -7.76 12.04 20.21
CA GLN A 118 -7.72 11.30 18.94
C GLN A 118 -6.48 11.60 18.08
N LEU A 119 -5.83 12.75 18.28
CA LEU A 119 -4.67 13.19 17.51
C LEU A 119 -3.41 13.30 18.38
N CYS A 120 -3.45 14.10 19.45
CA CYS A 120 -2.26 14.39 20.27
C CYS A 120 -1.75 13.17 21.06
N GLU A 121 -2.62 12.49 21.82
CA GLU A 121 -2.25 11.29 22.59
C GLU A 121 -1.61 10.19 21.75
N PRO A 122 -2.21 9.75 20.61
CA PRO A 122 -1.59 8.73 19.78
C PRO A 122 -0.36 9.26 19.04
N ALA A 123 -0.33 10.53 18.63
CA ALA A 123 0.85 11.10 17.98
C ALA A 123 2.04 11.12 18.95
N ASN A 124 1.91 11.72 20.13
CA ASN A 124 2.99 11.85 21.11
C ASN A 124 3.48 10.49 21.66
N LYS A 125 2.62 9.45 21.65
CA LYS A 125 3.02 8.10 22.08
C LYS A 125 3.96 7.41 21.09
N TYR A 126 3.83 7.67 19.80
CA TYR A 126 4.55 6.93 18.75
C TYR A 126 5.52 7.80 17.96
N PHE A 127 5.30 9.11 17.93
CA PHE A 127 6.09 10.10 17.24
C PHE A 127 6.51 11.17 18.23
N ASP A 128 7.81 11.37 18.38
CA ASP A 128 8.38 12.37 19.28
C ASP A 128 8.39 13.74 18.60
N PHE A 129 7.22 14.39 18.60
CA PHE A 129 7.03 15.72 18.02
C PHE A 129 7.06 16.79 19.12
N ASP A 130 8.11 17.62 19.11
CA ASP A 130 8.23 18.75 20.05
C ASP A 130 7.07 19.74 19.89
N ASN A 131 6.46 20.16 21.00
CA ASN A 131 5.39 21.18 21.03
C ASN A 131 4.17 20.91 20.11
N PHE A 132 3.93 19.65 19.75
CA PHE A 132 2.87 19.27 18.81
C PHE A 132 1.48 19.73 19.25
N ASP A 133 1.15 19.59 20.53
CA ASP A 133 -0.17 19.96 21.06
C ASP A 133 -0.49 21.45 20.86
N SER A 134 0.48 22.32 21.14
CA SER A 134 0.35 23.77 20.95
C SER A 134 0.29 24.15 19.48
N GLU A 135 1.09 23.51 18.62
CA GLU A 135 1.05 23.78 17.18
C GLU A 135 -0.28 23.36 16.59
N VAL A 136 -0.82 22.19 16.96
CA VAL A 136 -2.13 21.70 16.49
C VAL A 136 -3.25 22.65 16.89
N GLU A 137 -3.21 23.22 18.10
CA GLU A 137 -4.18 24.23 18.54
C GLU A 137 -4.13 25.50 17.68
N LEU A 138 -2.93 25.98 17.36
CA LEU A 138 -2.74 27.16 16.51
C LEU A 138 -3.15 26.88 15.05
N TRP A 139 -2.73 25.75 14.51
CA TRP A 139 -3.10 25.28 13.18
C TRP A 139 -4.61 25.14 13.03
N ARG A 140 -5.29 24.57 14.01
CA ARG A 140 -6.75 24.51 13.98
C ARG A 140 -7.38 25.90 13.93
N ARG A 141 -6.85 26.86 14.71
CA ARG A 141 -7.35 28.24 14.70
C ARG A 141 -7.10 28.93 13.36
N SER A 142 -5.96 28.70 12.71
CA SER A 142 -5.66 29.30 11.41
C SER A 142 -6.62 28.85 10.31
N TRP A 143 -7.16 27.63 10.41
CA TRP A 143 -8.05 27.05 9.41
C TRP A 143 -9.54 27.09 9.77
N MET A 144 -9.95 27.66 10.92
CA MET A 144 -11.36 27.73 11.32
C MET A 144 -12.23 28.60 10.38
N ASN A 145 -11.62 29.63 9.78
CA ASN A 145 -12.32 30.63 8.96
C ASN A 145 -11.99 30.49 7.46
N THR A 146 -11.22 29.49 7.07
CA THR A 146 -10.75 29.30 5.70
C THR A 146 -11.14 27.91 5.25
N ASP A 147 -11.95 27.85 4.20
CA ASP A 147 -12.30 26.58 3.57
C ASP A 147 -11.12 26.12 2.70
N PHE A 148 -10.61 24.92 2.98
CA PHE A 148 -9.51 24.31 2.25
C PHE A 148 -10.00 23.05 1.52
N ASN A 149 -9.80 23.03 0.20
CA ASN A 149 -10.25 21.94 -0.69
C ASN A 149 -9.08 21.20 -1.37
N GLY A 150 -7.83 21.44 -0.95
CA GLY A 150 -6.65 20.75 -1.48
C GLY A 150 -6.36 19.42 -0.76
N ASP A 151 -5.28 18.75 -1.17
CA ASP A 151 -4.81 17.50 -0.54
C ASP A 151 -3.79 17.78 0.59
N LEU A 152 -3.41 16.73 1.34
CA LEU A 152 -2.39 16.84 2.40
C LEU A 152 -1.03 17.37 1.88
N ILE A 153 -0.72 17.12 0.61
CA ILE A 153 0.51 17.58 -0.02
C ILE A 153 0.50 19.10 -0.13
N ASP A 154 -0.63 19.70 -0.50
CA ASP A 154 -0.77 21.14 -0.61
C ASP A 154 -0.67 21.82 0.76
N LEU A 155 -1.15 21.14 1.83
CA LEU A 155 -1.00 21.60 3.22
C LEU A 155 0.46 21.67 3.69
N LEU A 156 1.33 20.83 3.13
CA LEU A 156 2.74 20.81 3.53
C LEU A 156 3.41 22.17 3.27
N ALA A 157 3.09 22.81 2.15
CA ALA A 157 3.63 24.12 1.78
C ALA A 157 3.23 25.24 2.77
N PHE A 158 2.08 25.10 3.44
CA PHE A 158 1.62 26.06 4.45
C PHE A 158 2.20 25.78 5.84
N ALA A 159 2.55 24.53 6.13
CA ALA A 159 3.16 24.14 7.40
C ALA A 159 4.68 24.39 7.41
N GLU A 160 5.33 24.35 6.24
CA GLU A 160 6.77 24.50 6.11
C GLU A 160 7.25 25.87 6.63
N GLY A 161 8.20 25.85 7.56
CA GLY A 161 8.79 27.04 8.19
C GLY A 161 8.00 27.65 9.35
N ILE A 162 6.67 27.51 9.41
CA ILE A 162 5.83 28.11 10.46
C ILE A 162 5.47 27.09 11.56
N TYR A 163 5.20 25.84 11.18
CA TYR A 163 4.76 24.78 12.08
C TYR A 163 5.65 23.53 11.91
N PRO A 164 6.84 23.49 12.53
CA PRO A 164 7.81 22.41 12.32
C PRO A 164 7.32 21.04 12.80
N ALA A 165 6.55 20.96 13.89
CA ALA A 165 5.98 19.69 14.36
C ALA A 165 4.89 19.19 13.42
N ILE A 166 4.02 20.09 12.94
CA ILE A 166 2.97 19.74 11.98
C ILE A 166 3.55 19.38 10.62
N SER A 167 4.59 20.07 10.14
CA SER A 167 5.26 19.74 8.88
C SER A 167 5.82 18.32 8.93
N ARG A 168 6.52 17.95 10.01
CA ARG A 168 6.99 16.57 10.24
C ARG A 168 5.82 15.58 10.30
N ALA A 169 4.74 15.92 10.99
CA ALA A 169 3.56 15.06 11.09
C ALA A 169 2.85 14.86 9.74
N LEU A 170 2.74 15.91 8.91
CA LEU A 170 2.18 15.85 7.56
C LEU A 170 3.06 15.03 6.63
N GLN A 171 4.38 15.22 6.65
CA GLN A 171 5.33 14.38 5.90
C GLN A 171 5.17 12.91 6.28
N THR A 172 5.11 12.62 7.59
CA THR A 172 4.89 11.27 8.10
C THR A 172 3.55 10.72 7.59
N ALA A 173 2.46 11.49 7.67
CA ALA A 173 1.15 11.11 7.17
C ALA A 173 1.13 10.80 5.65
N ILE A 174 1.81 11.61 4.84
CA ILE A 174 1.89 11.43 3.38
C ILE A 174 2.72 10.21 3.00
N THR A 175 3.75 9.88 3.79
CA THR A 175 4.58 8.69 3.54
C THR A 175 3.88 7.37 3.85
N PHE A 176 2.85 7.38 4.71
CA PHE A 176 2.05 6.18 4.93
C PHE A 176 1.25 5.85 3.67
N PRO A 177 1.42 4.64 3.09
CA PRO A 177 0.67 4.24 1.92
C PRO A 177 -0.80 4.07 2.31
N SER A 178 -1.62 5.10 2.04
CA SER A 178 -3.05 5.09 2.36
C SER A 178 -3.86 4.15 1.47
N THR A 179 -3.31 3.72 0.32
CA THR A 179 -3.97 2.78 -0.61
C THR A 179 -2.98 1.85 -1.30
N THR A 180 -3.47 0.67 -1.70
CA THR A 180 -2.78 -0.29 -2.57
C THR A 180 -2.65 0.17 -4.02
N CYS A 181 -3.18 1.34 -4.38
CA CYS A 181 -3.08 1.89 -5.73
C CYS A 181 -1.70 2.48 -6.05
N CYS A 182 -0.94 2.93 -5.04
CA CYS A 182 0.44 3.41 -5.25
C CYS A 182 1.34 2.37 -5.95
N PRO A 183 1.32 1.08 -5.57
CA PRO A 183 2.09 0.06 -6.29
C PRO A 183 1.43 -0.43 -7.60
N GLU A 184 0.19 -0.11 -7.95
CA GLU A 184 -0.42 -0.56 -9.22
C GLU A 184 0.33 -0.04 -10.44
N ARG A 185 0.78 1.22 -10.40
CA ARG A 185 1.64 1.77 -11.46
C ARG A 185 2.96 1.00 -11.56
N SER A 186 3.55 0.65 -10.43
CA SER A 186 4.79 -0.14 -10.36
C SER A 186 4.59 -1.59 -10.83
N PHE A 187 3.48 -2.24 -10.47
CA PHE A 187 3.16 -3.60 -10.92
C PHE A 187 2.78 -3.65 -12.39
N SER A 188 2.03 -2.67 -12.89
CA SER A 188 1.68 -2.55 -14.30
C SER A 188 2.93 -2.33 -15.16
N THR A 189 3.79 -1.39 -14.76
CA THR A 189 5.08 -1.19 -15.44
C THR A 189 5.96 -2.42 -15.37
N MET A 190 6.04 -3.09 -14.21
CA MET A 190 6.77 -4.35 -14.07
C MET A 190 6.22 -5.42 -15.00
N ARG A 191 4.90 -5.54 -15.16
CA ARG A 191 4.26 -6.49 -16.08
C ARG A 191 4.60 -6.20 -17.54
N CYS A 192 4.77 -4.93 -17.92
CA CYS A 192 5.25 -4.55 -19.24
C CYS A 192 6.75 -4.86 -19.45
N VAL A 193 7.58 -4.72 -18.41
CA VAL A 193 9.03 -4.98 -18.46
C VAL A 193 9.34 -6.48 -18.42
N LYS A 194 8.62 -7.25 -17.60
CA LYS A 194 8.73 -8.72 -17.48
C LYS A 194 7.91 -9.40 -18.58
N THR A 195 8.48 -9.44 -19.77
CA THR A 195 7.93 -10.26 -20.87
C THR A 195 8.34 -11.72 -20.72
N TRP A 196 7.67 -12.63 -21.42
CA TRP A 196 7.95 -14.08 -21.39
C TRP A 196 9.44 -14.38 -21.67
N LEU A 197 10.03 -13.67 -22.65
CA LEU A 197 11.44 -13.76 -23.02
C LEU A 197 12.42 -13.16 -21.98
N ARG A 198 11.93 -12.40 -21.00
CA ARG A 198 12.72 -11.72 -19.96
C ARG A 198 12.36 -12.17 -18.54
N SER A 199 11.68 -13.32 -18.43
CA SER A 199 11.13 -13.84 -17.18
C SER A 199 12.20 -14.25 -16.15
N THR A 200 13.44 -14.50 -16.58
CA THR A 200 14.58 -14.93 -15.75
C THR A 200 15.48 -13.79 -15.24
N MET A 201 15.10 -12.52 -15.43
CA MET A 201 15.87 -11.38 -14.86
C MET A 201 15.83 -11.39 -13.33
N SER A 202 17.00 -11.20 -12.70
CA SER A 202 17.10 -10.96 -11.26
C SER A 202 16.54 -9.59 -10.87
N ASP A 203 16.14 -9.45 -9.60
CA ASP A 203 15.52 -8.22 -9.08
C ASP A 203 16.41 -7.00 -9.22
N ASP A 204 17.73 -7.15 -9.00
CA ASP A 204 18.72 -6.08 -9.20
C ASP A 204 18.66 -5.50 -10.61
N ARG A 205 18.54 -6.37 -11.62
CA ARG A 205 18.48 -5.95 -13.02
C ARG A 205 17.10 -5.46 -13.44
N LEU A 206 16.03 -5.93 -12.77
CA LEU A 206 14.65 -5.54 -13.05
C LEU A 206 14.34 -4.12 -12.53
N SER A 207 14.92 -3.75 -11.39
CA SER A 207 14.68 -2.46 -10.74
C SER A 207 14.97 -1.26 -11.66
N GLY A 208 16.12 -1.23 -12.32
CA GLY A 208 16.54 -0.14 -13.21
C GLY A 208 15.56 0.14 -14.36
N PRO A 209 15.24 -0.84 -15.22
CA PRO A 209 14.26 -0.68 -16.29
C PRO A 209 12.87 -0.26 -15.81
N CYS A 210 12.41 -0.78 -14.66
CA CYS A 210 11.15 -0.36 -14.06
C CYS A 210 11.18 1.12 -13.65
N MET A 211 12.27 1.58 -13.03
CA MET A 211 12.44 2.99 -12.64
C MET A 211 12.48 3.92 -13.85
N LEU A 212 13.19 3.53 -14.93
CA LEU A 212 13.24 4.30 -16.18
C LEU A 212 11.85 4.39 -16.83
N SER A 213 11.09 3.29 -16.83
CA SER A 213 9.72 3.26 -17.38
C SER A 213 8.75 4.12 -16.56
N LEU A 214 8.81 4.03 -15.22
CA LEU A 214 7.97 4.81 -14.32
C LEU A 214 8.21 6.31 -14.44
N HIS A 215 9.46 6.73 -14.57
CA HIS A 215 9.88 8.14 -14.60
C HIS A 215 10.22 8.64 -16.01
N ARG A 216 9.69 7.99 -17.05
CA ARG A 216 9.95 8.34 -18.45
C ARG A 216 9.72 9.83 -18.75
N GLU A 217 8.68 10.43 -18.18
CA GLU A 217 8.38 11.87 -18.35
C GLU A 217 9.50 12.78 -17.84
N LYS A 218 10.18 12.40 -16.74
CA LYS A 218 11.33 13.16 -16.23
C LYS A 218 12.51 13.08 -17.20
N ILE A 219 12.76 11.91 -17.78
CA ILE A 219 13.81 11.68 -18.78
C ILE A 219 13.52 12.46 -20.07
N GLU A 220 12.26 12.50 -20.49
CA GLU A 220 11.84 13.27 -21.67
C GLU A 220 12.01 14.78 -21.45
N LYS A 221 11.70 15.30 -20.25
CA LYS A 221 11.93 16.71 -19.88
C LYS A 221 13.40 17.09 -19.80
N GLU A 222 14.24 16.19 -19.30
CA GLU A 222 15.70 16.40 -19.19
C GLU A 222 16.42 16.21 -20.53
N GLY A 223 15.79 15.51 -21.48
CA GLY A 223 16.37 15.12 -22.76
C GLY A 223 17.09 13.79 -22.65
N GLN A 224 16.69 12.80 -23.47
CA GLN A 224 17.21 11.43 -23.40
C GLN A 224 18.74 11.36 -23.56
N ARG A 225 19.31 12.21 -24.42
CA ARG A 225 20.76 12.27 -24.67
C ARG A 225 21.52 12.81 -23.46
N ALA A 226 21.07 13.93 -22.91
CA ALA A 226 21.69 14.54 -21.73
C ALA A 226 21.61 13.62 -20.50
N PHE A 227 20.50 12.90 -20.33
CA PHE A 227 20.37 11.89 -19.28
C PHE A 227 21.35 10.72 -19.50
N ALA A 228 21.49 10.23 -20.72
CA ALA A 228 22.43 9.15 -21.04
C ALA A 228 23.89 9.55 -20.77
N GLU A 229 24.28 10.76 -21.15
CA GLU A 229 25.62 11.32 -20.87
C GLU A 229 25.88 11.38 -19.36
N LYS A 230 24.94 11.90 -18.56
CA LYS A 230 25.06 11.91 -17.09
C LYS A 230 25.19 10.51 -16.48
N VAL A 231 24.49 9.52 -17.04
CA VAL A 231 24.61 8.13 -16.58
C VAL A 231 26.00 7.58 -16.91
N VAL A 232 26.55 7.89 -18.09
CA VAL A 232 27.90 7.50 -18.48
C VAL A 232 28.94 8.17 -17.58
N ASP A 233 28.82 9.46 -17.30
CA ASP A 233 29.71 10.22 -16.41
C ASP A 233 29.68 9.67 -14.98
N HIS A 234 28.47 9.47 -14.43
CA HIS A 234 28.31 8.90 -13.08
C HIS A 234 28.83 7.47 -13.01
N PHE A 235 28.66 6.70 -14.08
CA PHE A 235 29.28 5.39 -14.19
C PHE A 235 30.80 5.53 -14.18
N ASP A 236 31.38 6.48 -14.93
CA ASP A 236 32.83 6.74 -15.00
C ASP A 236 33.44 7.04 -13.62
N MET A 237 32.73 7.76 -12.77
CA MET A 237 33.19 8.15 -11.44
C MET A 237 33.11 7.03 -10.38
N ARG A 238 32.35 5.94 -10.57
CA ARG A 238 31.97 5.01 -9.48
C ARG A 238 32.95 3.87 -9.15
N ALA A 239 34.11 3.76 -9.80
CA ALA A 239 35.17 2.81 -9.44
C ALA A 239 36.52 3.21 -10.06
N PRO A 240 37.68 2.83 -9.48
CA PRO A 240 38.97 3.00 -10.14
C PRO A 240 39.03 2.11 -11.39
N ARG A 241 39.04 2.74 -12.56
CA ARG A 241 39.08 2.05 -13.84
C ARG A 241 40.51 1.85 -14.31
N ARG A 242 40.73 0.77 -15.06
CA ARG A 242 41.97 0.58 -15.82
C ARG A 242 42.05 1.48 -17.05
N MET A 243 40.93 2.04 -17.52
CA MET A 243 40.86 2.93 -18.67
C MET A 243 39.68 3.93 -18.50
N PRO A 244 39.89 5.24 -18.70
CA PRO A 244 38.82 6.24 -18.62
C PRO A 244 37.89 6.18 -19.85
N LEU A 245 36.58 6.33 -19.66
CA LEU A 245 35.62 6.48 -20.76
C LEU A 245 35.57 7.94 -21.22
N ALA A 246 36.67 8.42 -21.81
CA ALA A 246 36.67 9.70 -22.49
C ALA A 246 36.06 9.51 -23.89
N PHE A 247 34.73 9.57 -24.00
CA PHE A 247 34.09 9.86 -25.28
C PHE A 247 34.14 11.37 -25.49
N THR A 248 35.32 11.91 -25.73
CA THR A 248 35.42 13.23 -26.36
C THR A 248 34.91 13.06 -27.77
N ASP A 249 33.75 13.65 -28.07
CA ASP A 249 33.25 13.78 -29.43
C ASP A 249 34.39 14.28 -30.33
N THR A 250 34.92 13.41 -31.17
CA THR A 250 35.76 13.82 -32.29
C THR A 250 34.85 14.47 -33.30
N GLU A 251 35.08 15.76 -33.51
CA GLU A 251 34.44 16.66 -34.48
C GLU A 251 34.15 16.04 -35.85
#